data_AF-A0A970VGE3-F1
#
_entry.id   AF-A0A970VGE3-F1
#
_cell.length_a   1.000
_cell.length_b   1.000
_cell.length_c   1.000
_cell.angle_alpha   90.00
_cell.angle_beta   90.00
_cell.angle_gamma   90.00
#
_symmetry.space_group_name_H-M   'P 1'
#
loop_
_entity.id
_entity.type
_entity.pdbx_description
1 polymer ?
#
loop_
_entity_poly.entity_id
_entity_poly.type
_entity_poly.pdbx_seq_one_letter_code
_entity_poly.pdbx_strand_id
1 'polypeptide(L)'
;MKDQDGTVCGILGIDYNVELVRAGLNDFRNTCIIIMSIFVVVILISGILLSNSISRPIKSAVAYAQQLAALNLKVEVPQKDLKRHDELGELAQTLQSIRESFRSIISKINASAEQLAATSQEMAASAQETFNAIDEVSRTVEEIAKGASEQAESTEMGTSKAVLLGNIIDKDIEQANNISEIINNVTGAVQEGLVEIEKLTKINEENNIVNKTVSDIITKTNESAQKINQASNIITSIAEQTNLLALNAAIEAARAGETGKGFAVVAEEIRKLAEQSAASTKAIKQIVEELQVNAQNAVTAMAKTSAIRKEQTGSVAKCEEKYNQINKAIRGCQQAVAELNSLGNEMVEMKNVILSAMEGLSAIAEENSAATQEVNSITTQQAAAIRTLSEANENLTQLAQDLHSTVLMFKM
;
A
#
# COMPACT_ATOMS: atom_id res chain seq x y z
N MET A 1 79.60 106.39 108.57
CA MET A 1 79.52 107.27 109.76
C MET A 1 80.55 108.39 109.60
N LYS A 2 80.24 109.63 109.99
CA LYS A 2 81.12 110.82 109.90
C LYS A 2 81.16 111.54 111.26
N ASP A 3 82.27 112.20 111.57
CA ASP A 3 82.49 113.04 112.77
C ASP A 3 82.25 114.55 112.47
N GLN A 4 82.22 115.40 113.50
CA GLN A 4 81.95 116.84 113.49
C GLN A 4 82.93 117.68 112.64
N ASP A 5 84.13 117.17 112.31
CA ASP A 5 85.05 117.77 111.32
C ASP A 5 84.78 117.32 109.87
N GLY A 6 83.58 116.80 109.59
CA GLY A 6 83.08 116.48 108.24
C GLY A 6 83.80 115.33 107.52
N THR A 7 84.82 114.75 108.15
CA THR A 7 85.66 113.69 107.58
C THR A 7 85.02 112.33 107.85
N VAL A 8 85.04 111.43 106.86
CA VAL A 8 84.33 110.14 106.90
C VAL A 8 85.18 109.10 107.61
N CYS A 9 84.78 108.70 108.83
CA CYS A 9 85.56 107.82 109.70
C CYS A 9 85.14 106.34 109.66
N GLY A 10 84.17 105.96 108.82
CA GLY A 10 83.82 104.54 108.65
C GLY A 10 82.65 104.29 107.69
N ILE A 11 82.67 103.15 107.00
CA ILE A 11 81.61 102.66 106.12
C ILE A 11 81.08 101.35 106.72
N LEU A 12 79.77 101.25 106.90
CA LEU A 12 79.11 100.03 107.35
C LEU A 12 78.68 99.25 106.10
N GLY A 13 79.39 98.18 105.76
CA GLY A 13 79.05 97.25 104.69
C GLY A 13 78.51 95.95 105.27
N ILE A 14 77.35 95.50 104.81
CA ILE A 14 76.83 94.15 105.09
C ILE A 14 77.45 93.24 104.02
N ASP A 15 78.39 92.40 104.42
CA ASP A 15 79.05 91.43 103.54
C ASP A 15 78.37 90.06 103.70
N TYR A 16 77.92 89.46 102.59
CA TYR A 16 77.34 88.12 102.59
C TYR A 16 78.42 87.10 102.21
N ASN A 17 78.55 86.03 102.99
CA ASN A 17 79.52 84.98 102.74
C ASN A 17 79.28 84.35 101.35
N VAL A 18 80.23 84.57 100.43
CA VAL A 18 80.19 84.09 99.04
C VAL A 18 80.09 82.55 98.98
N GLU A 19 80.64 81.81 99.94
CA GLU A 19 80.49 80.35 99.99
C GLU A 19 79.05 79.91 100.25
N LEU A 20 78.29 80.66 101.06
CA LEU A 20 76.90 80.34 101.40
C LEU A 20 75.95 80.63 100.23
N VAL A 21 76.20 81.72 99.49
CA VAL A 21 75.47 82.03 98.23
C VAL A 21 75.83 81.03 97.12
N ARG A 22 77.10 80.64 97.01
CA ARG A 22 77.56 79.67 95.99
C ARG A 22 77.11 78.24 96.29
N ALA A 23 76.99 77.85 97.56
CA ALA A 23 76.40 76.58 97.97
C ALA A 23 74.91 76.50 97.59
N GLY A 24 74.13 77.56 97.89
CA GLY A 24 72.72 77.63 97.49
C GLY A 24 72.50 77.63 95.97
N LEU A 25 73.38 78.29 95.21
CA LEU A 25 73.35 78.26 93.74
C LEU A 25 73.76 76.90 93.15
N ASN A 26 74.72 76.20 93.75
CA ASN A 26 75.13 74.86 93.31
C ASN A 26 74.06 73.80 93.63
N ASP A 27 73.41 73.88 94.78
CA ASP A 27 72.28 73.01 95.11
C ASP A 27 71.09 73.28 94.18
N PHE A 28 70.73 74.54 93.93
CA PHE A 28 69.69 74.89 92.95
C PHE A 28 70.02 74.37 91.54
N ARG A 29 71.26 74.57 91.06
CA ARG A 29 71.73 74.05 89.77
C ARG A 29 71.65 72.53 89.70
N ASN A 30 72.12 71.82 90.73
CA ASN A 30 72.11 70.36 90.77
C ASN A 30 70.68 69.81 90.83
N THR A 31 69.77 70.44 91.59
CA THR A 31 68.34 70.11 91.60
C THR A 31 67.71 70.33 90.22
N CYS A 32 68.00 71.45 89.55
CA CYS A 32 67.52 71.69 88.17
C CYS A 32 68.06 70.64 87.19
N ILE A 33 69.34 70.27 87.26
CA ILE A 33 69.93 69.24 86.39
C ILE A 33 69.29 67.87 86.64
N ILE A 34 69.04 67.49 87.89
CA ILE A 34 68.36 66.23 88.24
C ILE A 34 66.94 66.22 87.67
N ILE A 35 66.17 67.28 87.89
CA ILE A 35 64.79 67.39 87.35
C ILE A 35 64.79 67.31 85.82
N MET A 36 65.71 68.03 85.16
CA MET A 36 65.82 68.03 83.71
C MET A 36 66.25 66.65 83.17
N SER A 37 67.14 65.95 83.87
CA SER A 37 67.55 64.59 83.51
C SER A 37 66.39 63.60 83.66
N ILE A 38 65.59 63.72 84.72
CA ILE A 38 64.38 62.91 84.93
C ILE A 38 63.37 63.18 83.80
N PHE A 39 63.15 64.44 83.42
CA PHE A 39 62.27 64.79 82.30
C PHE A 39 62.74 64.18 80.98
N VAL A 40 64.04 64.22 80.69
CA VAL A 40 64.62 63.59 79.48
C VAL A 40 64.38 62.08 79.49
N VAL A 41 64.58 61.41 80.63
CA VAL A 41 64.33 59.97 80.77
C VAL A 41 62.84 59.66 80.58
N VAL A 42 61.93 60.45 81.16
CA VAL A 42 60.48 60.27 81.00
C VAL A 42 60.04 60.49 79.54
N ILE A 43 60.61 61.46 78.82
CA ILE A 43 60.34 61.68 77.40
C ILE A 43 60.84 60.51 76.55
N LEU A 44 62.02 59.97 76.83
CA LEU A 44 62.55 58.80 76.12
C LEU A 44 61.70 57.55 76.37
N ILE A 45 61.33 57.29 77.63
CA ILE A 45 60.47 56.16 78.00
C ILE A 45 59.08 56.30 77.37
N SER A 46 58.44 57.46 77.48
CA SER A 46 57.14 57.72 76.86
C SER A 46 57.21 57.62 75.33
N GLY A 47 58.29 58.08 74.69
CA GLY A 47 58.52 57.90 73.26
C GLY A 47 58.64 56.43 72.84
N ILE A 48 59.34 55.60 73.62
CA ILE A 48 59.44 54.15 73.38
C ILE A 48 58.09 53.48 73.60
N LEU A 49 57.35 53.85 74.66
CA LEU A 49 56.03 53.32 74.95
C LEU A 49 55.01 53.68 73.86
N LEU A 50 54.96 54.94 73.40
CA LEU A 50 54.10 55.38 72.30
C LEU A 50 54.51 54.73 70.97
N SER A 51 55.81 54.60 70.71
CA SER A 51 56.31 53.89 69.52
C SER A 51 55.87 52.43 69.50
N ASN A 52 55.96 51.75 70.65
CA ASN A 52 55.57 50.34 70.78
C ASN A 52 54.06 50.12 70.87
N SER A 53 53.33 51.05 71.49
CA SER A 53 51.89 50.92 71.74
C SER A 53 51.04 51.43 70.57
N ILE A 54 51.54 52.40 69.79
CA ILE A 54 50.80 53.05 68.71
C ILE A 54 51.53 52.92 67.36
N SER A 55 52.75 53.44 67.23
CA SER A 55 53.42 53.54 65.91
C SER A 55 53.71 52.17 65.27
N ARG A 56 54.16 51.18 66.05
CA ARG A 56 54.44 49.82 65.56
C ARG A 56 53.16 49.09 65.10
N PRO A 57 52.07 49.03 65.89
CA PRO A 57 50.79 48.48 65.45
C PRO A 57 50.20 49.18 64.23
N ILE A 58 50.31 50.52 64.11
CA ILE A 58 49.87 51.22 62.90
C ILE A 58 50.70 50.79 61.68
N LYS A 59 52.03 50.71 61.80
CA LYS A 59 52.89 50.20 60.72
C LYS A 59 52.54 48.74 60.35
N SER A 60 52.21 47.93 61.35
CA SER A 60 51.72 46.56 61.18
C SER A 60 50.43 46.55 60.37
N ALA A 61 49.41 47.30 60.78
CA ALA A 61 48.13 47.43 60.09
C ALA A 61 48.28 47.95 58.65
N VAL A 62 49.18 48.92 58.41
CA VAL A 62 49.52 49.39 57.06
C VAL A 62 50.14 48.27 56.23
N ALA A 63 51.07 47.49 56.80
CA ALA A 63 51.65 46.33 56.12
C ALA A 63 50.58 45.28 55.78
N TYR A 64 49.60 45.04 56.67
CA TYR A 64 48.46 44.16 56.39
C TYR A 64 47.58 44.68 55.26
N ALA A 65 47.23 45.97 55.27
CA ALA A 65 46.49 46.60 54.19
C ALA A 65 47.24 46.50 52.86
N GLN A 66 48.58 46.64 52.86
CA GLN A 66 49.42 46.43 51.68
C GLN A 66 49.40 44.96 51.19
N GLN A 67 49.38 43.98 52.11
CA GLN A 67 49.22 42.57 51.72
C GLN A 67 47.86 42.31 51.07
N LEU A 68 46.77 42.88 51.62
CA LEU A 68 45.43 42.79 51.02
C LEU A 68 45.38 43.48 49.64
N ALA A 69 45.98 44.66 49.51
CA ALA A 69 46.10 45.38 48.23
C ALA A 69 46.92 44.60 47.19
N ALA A 70 47.91 43.82 47.62
CA ALA A 70 48.68 42.90 46.79
C ALA A 70 47.98 41.54 46.57
N LEU A 71 46.68 41.45 46.87
CA LEU A 71 45.84 40.26 46.71
C LEU A 71 46.33 39.04 47.53
N ASN A 72 47.10 39.28 48.60
CA ASN A 72 47.62 38.23 49.47
C ASN A 72 46.74 38.03 50.70
N LEU A 73 45.81 37.09 50.59
CA LEU A 73 44.84 36.74 51.63
C LEU A 73 45.32 35.65 52.59
N LYS A 74 46.52 35.07 52.35
CA LYS A 74 47.16 34.07 53.24
C LYS A 74 47.61 34.65 54.57
N VAL A 75 48.01 35.93 54.60
CA VAL A 75 48.61 36.54 55.79
C VAL A 75 47.54 36.81 56.85
N GLU A 76 47.80 36.44 58.09
CA GLU A 76 46.87 36.63 59.21
C GLU A 76 47.24 37.85 60.04
N VAL A 77 46.23 38.61 60.47
CA VAL A 77 46.41 39.68 61.44
C VAL A 77 46.90 39.05 62.76
N PRO A 78 47.94 39.58 63.44
CA PRO A 78 48.52 38.93 64.59
C PRO A 78 47.49 38.87 65.72
N GLN A 79 47.41 37.74 66.39
CA GLN A 79 46.51 37.54 67.53
C GLN A 79 46.72 38.58 68.65
N LYS A 80 47.93 39.15 68.75
CA LYS A 80 48.24 40.23 69.69
C LYS A 80 47.46 41.51 69.39
N ASP A 81 47.29 41.84 68.10
CA ASP A 81 46.63 43.08 67.68
C ASP A 81 45.10 42.90 67.71
N LEU A 82 44.59 41.70 67.41
CA LEU A 82 43.16 41.37 67.48
C LEU A 82 42.58 41.39 68.91
N LYS A 83 43.41 41.11 69.92
CA LYS A 83 43.02 41.05 71.34
C LYS A 83 43.10 42.41 72.05
N ARG A 84 43.47 43.48 71.34
CA ARG A 84 43.46 44.84 71.89
C ARG A 84 42.03 45.33 72.05
N HIS A 85 41.81 46.14 73.09
CA HIS A 85 40.51 46.72 73.44
C HIS A 85 40.49 48.23 73.18
N ASP A 86 41.26 48.69 72.18
CA ASP A 86 41.38 50.07 71.75
C ASP A 86 41.11 50.21 70.24
N GLU A 87 41.18 51.43 69.70
CA GLU A 87 40.89 51.75 68.30
C GLU A 87 41.80 50.98 67.33
N LEU A 88 43.01 50.61 67.75
CA LEU A 88 43.93 49.80 66.94
C LEU A 88 43.53 48.33 66.92
N GLY A 89 42.90 47.84 68.00
CA GLY A 89 42.24 46.54 68.04
C GLY A 89 41.02 46.47 67.12
N GLU A 90 40.17 47.50 67.14
CA GLU A 90 39.03 47.61 66.22
C GLU A 90 39.47 47.66 64.75
N LEU A 91 40.54 48.40 64.44
CA LEU A 91 41.17 48.41 63.11
C LEU A 91 41.68 47.02 62.70
N ALA A 92 42.36 46.32 63.60
CA ALA A 92 42.87 44.97 63.35
C ALA A 92 41.73 43.97 63.09
N GLN A 93 40.65 44.04 63.86
CA GLN A 93 39.44 43.22 63.66
C GLN A 93 38.76 43.55 62.33
N THR A 94 38.64 44.83 61.98
CA THR A 94 38.06 45.27 60.70
C THR A 94 38.88 44.75 59.50
N LEU A 95 40.21 44.85 59.55
CA LEU A 95 41.09 44.30 58.50
C LEU A 95 40.95 42.77 58.37
N GLN A 96 40.79 42.07 59.50
CA GLN A 96 40.52 40.63 59.50
C GLN A 96 39.17 40.31 58.85
N SER A 97 38.10 41.03 59.19
CA SER A 97 36.77 40.83 58.58
C SER A 97 36.77 41.11 57.08
N ILE A 98 37.52 42.13 56.62
CA ILE A 98 37.71 42.41 55.19
C ILE A 98 38.42 41.23 54.50
N ARG A 99 39.49 40.70 55.11
CA ARG A 99 40.20 39.52 54.59
C ARG A 99 39.28 38.31 54.46
N GLU A 100 38.53 38.00 55.51
CA GLU A 100 37.59 36.86 55.53
C GLU A 100 36.47 37.03 54.48
N SER A 101 35.95 38.25 54.35
CA SER A 101 34.95 38.58 53.32
C SER A 101 35.52 38.39 51.91
N PHE A 102 36.75 38.86 51.64
CA PHE A 102 37.40 38.61 50.35
C PHE A 102 37.65 37.12 50.10
N ARG A 103 38.15 36.36 51.08
CA ARG A 103 38.32 34.90 50.92
C ARG A 103 37.00 34.21 50.62
N SER A 104 35.91 34.60 51.29
CA SER A 104 34.58 34.06 51.02
C SER A 104 34.09 34.39 49.60
N ILE A 105 34.24 35.65 49.15
CA ILE A 105 33.85 36.09 47.80
C ILE A 105 34.67 35.35 46.74
N ILE A 106 36.00 35.30 46.88
CA ILE A 106 36.88 34.64 45.91
C ILE A 106 36.60 33.13 45.86
N SER A 107 36.35 32.49 47.00
CA SER A 107 35.94 31.08 47.04
C SER A 107 34.61 30.84 46.31
N LYS A 108 33.61 31.70 46.51
CA LYS A 108 32.33 31.63 45.78
C LYS A 108 32.50 31.87 44.28
N ILE A 109 33.35 32.82 43.88
CA ILE A 109 33.66 33.06 42.47
C ILE A 109 34.34 31.85 41.85
N ASN A 110 35.30 31.22 42.53
CA ASN A 110 35.96 30.01 42.04
C ASN A 110 34.97 28.86 41.83
N ALA A 111 34.13 28.58 42.84
CA ALA A 111 33.10 27.54 42.73
C ALA A 111 32.11 27.84 41.59
N SER A 112 31.74 29.11 41.39
CA SER A 112 30.85 29.52 40.29
C SER A 112 31.53 29.36 38.93
N ALA A 113 32.83 29.66 38.82
CA ALA A 113 33.60 29.48 37.60
C ALA A 113 33.77 27.99 37.24
N GLU A 114 34.06 27.14 38.22
CA GLU A 114 34.13 25.68 38.05
C GLU A 114 32.78 25.11 37.60
N GLN A 115 31.68 25.54 38.23
CA GLN A 115 30.33 25.13 37.83
C GLN A 115 29.99 25.61 36.42
N LEU A 116 30.32 26.86 36.07
CA LEU A 116 30.11 27.40 34.72
C LEU A 116 30.89 26.62 33.66
N ALA A 117 32.14 26.25 33.95
CA ALA A 117 32.96 25.43 33.06
C ALA A 117 32.34 24.04 32.85
N ALA A 118 31.89 23.38 33.93
CA ALA A 118 31.25 22.07 33.86
C ALA A 118 29.95 22.12 33.05
N THR A 119 29.06 23.08 33.33
CA THR A 119 27.80 23.25 32.58
C THR A 119 28.06 23.60 31.11
N SER A 120 29.10 24.36 30.81
CA SER A 120 29.47 24.66 29.41
C SER A 120 29.95 23.39 28.68
N GLN A 121 30.72 22.52 29.34
CA GLN A 121 31.11 21.24 28.75
C GLN A 121 29.91 20.31 28.49
N GLU A 122 28.98 20.23 29.44
CA GLU A 122 27.73 19.48 29.26
C GLU A 122 26.91 20.04 28.09
N MET A 123 26.79 21.37 28.00
CA MET A 123 26.07 22.02 26.89
C MET A 123 26.74 21.79 25.54
N ALA A 124 28.08 21.73 25.48
CA ALA A 124 28.81 21.37 24.26
C ALA A 124 28.46 19.95 23.80
N ALA A 125 28.44 19.00 24.74
CA ALA A 125 28.11 17.60 24.44
C ALA A 125 26.67 17.48 23.93
N SER A 126 25.70 18.12 24.60
CA SER A 126 24.30 18.14 24.16
C SER A 126 24.09 18.82 22.81
N ALA A 127 24.83 19.90 22.52
CA ALA A 127 24.79 20.54 21.21
C ALA A 127 25.31 19.61 20.11
N GLN A 128 26.39 18.87 20.36
CA GLN A 128 26.93 17.89 19.42
C GLN A 128 25.98 16.70 19.19
N GLU A 129 25.36 16.17 20.25
CA GLU A 129 24.33 15.14 20.12
C GLU A 129 23.15 15.63 19.29
N THR A 130 22.69 16.86 19.53
CA THR A 130 21.60 17.47 18.76
C THR A 130 21.98 17.64 17.29
N PHE A 131 23.22 18.03 16.99
CA PHE A 131 23.71 18.13 15.63
C PHE A 131 23.68 16.79 14.89
N ASN A 132 24.08 15.71 15.56
CA ASN A 132 24.01 14.36 14.98
C ASN A 132 22.57 13.93 14.73
N ALA A 133 21.64 14.25 15.64
CA ALA A 133 20.21 13.96 15.44
C ALA A 133 19.62 14.74 14.25
N ILE A 134 20.05 15.99 14.03
CA ILE A 134 19.65 16.79 12.86
C ILE A 134 20.15 16.16 11.55
N ASP A 135 21.38 15.62 11.50
CA ASP A 135 21.90 14.90 10.32
C ASP A 135 21.06 13.65 10.02
N GLU A 136 20.71 12.88 11.05
CA GLU A 136 19.86 11.69 10.91
C GLU A 136 18.46 12.06 10.40
N VAL A 137 17.82 13.08 10.98
CA VAL A 137 16.54 13.60 10.51
C VAL A 137 16.64 14.07 9.05
N SER A 138 17.72 14.74 8.66
CA SER A 138 17.93 15.19 7.27
C SER A 138 17.93 14.01 6.29
N ARG A 139 18.66 12.93 6.63
CA ARG A 139 18.69 11.71 5.81
C ARG A 139 17.32 11.04 5.71
N THR A 140 16.61 10.93 6.83
CA THR A 140 15.26 10.37 6.82
C THR A 140 14.31 11.19 5.95
N VAL A 141 14.42 12.53 5.97
CA VAL A 141 13.62 13.41 5.11
C VAL A 141 13.95 13.20 3.62
N GLU A 142 15.23 13.03 3.26
CA GLU A 142 15.62 12.68 1.88
C GLU A 142 15.03 11.34 1.43
N GLU A 143 15.05 10.33 2.30
CA GLU A 143 14.45 9.02 2.02
C GLU A 143 12.94 9.12 1.83
N ILE A 144 12.24 9.88 2.67
CA ILE A 144 10.79 10.11 2.53
C ILE A 144 10.49 10.87 1.23
N ALA A 145 11.27 11.89 0.89
CA ALA A 145 11.09 12.66 -0.35
C ALA A 145 11.27 11.77 -1.58
N LYS A 146 12.28 10.89 -1.56
CA LYS A 146 12.49 9.88 -2.61
C LYS A 146 11.31 8.92 -2.69
N GLY A 147 10.85 8.38 -1.55
CA GLY A 147 9.68 7.50 -1.49
C GLY A 147 8.40 8.15 -2.01
N ALA A 148 8.19 9.45 -1.71
CA ALA A 148 7.06 10.22 -2.23
C ALA A 148 7.13 10.36 -3.77
N SER A 149 8.32 10.59 -4.33
CA SER A 149 8.52 10.65 -5.78
C SER A 149 8.25 9.30 -6.46
N GLU A 150 8.76 8.20 -5.89
CA GLU A 150 8.51 6.84 -6.39
C GLU A 150 7.02 6.46 -6.29
N GLN A 151 6.35 6.91 -5.23
CA GLN A 151 4.91 6.74 -5.05
C GLN A 151 4.12 7.51 -6.12
N ALA A 152 4.50 8.75 -6.43
CA ALA A 152 3.86 9.54 -7.47
C ALA A 152 3.98 8.87 -8.85
N GLU A 153 5.19 8.42 -9.23
CA GLU A 153 5.42 7.71 -10.49
C GLU A 153 4.62 6.40 -10.57
N SER A 154 4.63 5.61 -9.49
CA SER A 154 3.86 4.36 -9.42
C SER A 154 2.35 4.60 -9.51
N THR A 155 1.87 5.69 -8.93
CA THR A 155 0.45 6.09 -8.96
C THR A 155 0.02 6.53 -10.35
N GLU A 156 0.85 7.32 -11.04
CA GLU A 156 0.60 7.72 -12.43
C GLU A 156 0.55 6.49 -13.35
N MET A 157 1.51 5.58 -13.20
CA MET A 157 1.53 4.31 -13.94
C MET A 157 0.28 3.47 -13.64
N GLY A 158 -0.10 3.33 -12.36
CA GLY A 158 -1.30 2.62 -11.94
C GLY A 158 -2.57 3.20 -12.55
N THR A 159 -2.69 4.52 -12.57
CA THR A 159 -3.80 5.25 -13.21
C THR A 159 -3.87 4.96 -14.71
N SER A 160 -2.74 5.04 -15.41
CA SER A 160 -2.67 4.73 -16.85
C SER A 160 -3.10 3.29 -17.14
N LYS A 161 -2.67 2.32 -16.32
CA LYS A 161 -3.07 0.92 -16.45
C LYS A 161 -4.55 0.70 -16.15
N ALA A 162 -5.12 1.39 -15.16
CA ALA A 162 -6.55 1.33 -14.85
C ALA A 162 -7.41 1.90 -15.99
N VAL A 163 -6.96 2.97 -16.66
CA VAL A 163 -7.62 3.50 -17.87
C VAL A 163 -7.57 2.49 -19.01
N LEU A 164 -6.41 1.89 -19.27
CA LEU A 164 -6.27 0.85 -20.28
C LEU A 164 -7.19 -0.36 -19.99
N LEU A 165 -7.28 -0.77 -18.73
CA LEU A 165 -8.18 -1.82 -18.28
C LEU A 165 -9.64 -1.47 -18.58
N GLY A 166 -10.04 -0.22 -18.31
CA GLY A 166 -11.37 0.29 -18.68
C GLY A 166 -11.70 0.10 -20.16
N ASN A 167 -10.79 0.49 -21.05
CA ASN A 167 -10.99 0.31 -22.50
C ASN A 167 -11.12 -1.16 -22.92
N ILE A 168 -10.41 -2.07 -22.24
CA ILE A 168 -10.51 -3.51 -22.50
C ILE A 168 -11.86 -4.05 -22.03
N ILE A 169 -12.32 -3.64 -20.84
CA ILE A 169 -13.63 -4.01 -20.31
C ILE A 169 -14.76 -3.55 -21.25
N ASP A 170 -14.70 -2.30 -21.72
CA ASP A 170 -15.69 -1.76 -22.67
C ASP A 170 -15.75 -2.61 -23.95
N LYS A 171 -14.59 -3.01 -24.45
CA LYS A 171 -14.50 -3.89 -25.63
C LYS A 171 -15.06 -5.28 -25.37
N ASP A 172 -14.83 -5.86 -24.20
CA ASP A 172 -15.38 -7.16 -23.83
C ASP A 172 -16.92 -7.12 -23.72
N ILE A 173 -17.47 -6.04 -23.16
CA ILE A 173 -18.93 -5.81 -23.12
C ILE A 173 -19.49 -5.68 -24.55
N GLU A 174 -18.83 -4.93 -25.43
CA GLU A 174 -19.22 -4.83 -26.84
C GLU A 174 -19.22 -6.21 -27.53
N GLN A 175 -18.18 -7.01 -27.32
CA GLN A 175 -18.08 -8.36 -27.87
C GLN A 175 -19.18 -9.29 -27.32
N ALA A 176 -19.47 -9.23 -26.02
CA ALA A 176 -20.56 -9.99 -25.42
C ALA A 176 -21.92 -9.63 -26.04
N ASN A 177 -22.17 -8.35 -26.30
CA ASN A 177 -23.39 -7.90 -26.99
C ASN A 177 -23.47 -8.42 -28.42
N ASN A 178 -22.37 -8.38 -29.18
CA ASN A 178 -22.31 -8.95 -30.53
C ASN A 178 -22.57 -10.46 -30.52
N ILE A 179 -22.02 -11.19 -29.55
CA ILE A 179 -22.29 -12.63 -29.39
C ILE A 179 -23.77 -12.86 -29.09
N SER A 180 -24.39 -12.02 -28.25
CA SER A 180 -25.83 -12.10 -27.95
C SER A 180 -26.70 -11.96 -29.21
N GLU A 181 -26.36 -11.03 -30.11
CA GLU A 181 -27.03 -10.88 -31.41
C GLU A 181 -26.87 -12.11 -32.30
N ILE A 182 -25.64 -12.65 -32.41
CA ILE A 182 -25.37 -13.87 -33.16
C ILE A 182 -26.19 -15.03 -32.60
N ILE A 183 -26.25 -15.17 -31.28
CA ILE A 183 -27.03 -16.22 -30.62
C ILE A 183 -28.52 -16.09 -30.95
N ASN A 184 -29.08 -14.87 -30.96
CA ASN A 184 -30.48 -14.65 -31.33
C ASN A 184 -30.76 -15.08 -32.77
N ASN A 185 -29.86 -14.76 -33.71
CA ASN A 185 -29.97 -15.18 -35.10
C ASN A 185 -29.92 -16.71 -35.24
N VAL A 186 -28.99 -17.37 -34.54
CA VAL A 186 -28.90 -18.84 -34.55
C VAL A 186 -30.12 -19.49 -33.90
N THR A 187 -30.65 -18.89 -32.82
CA THR A 187 -31.90 -19.35 -32.18
C THR A 187 -33.05 -19.32 -33.17
N GLY A 188 -33.19 -18.24 -33.95
CA GLY A 188 -34.18 -18.13 -35.01
C GLY A 188 -34.04 -19.24 -36.06
N ALA A 189 -32.82 -19.45 -36.57
CA ALA A 189 -32.55 -20.50 -37.57
C ALA A 189 -32.84 -21.92 -37.05
N VAL A 190 -32.53 -22.20 -35.78
CA VAL A 190 -32.84 -23.48 -35.13
C VAL A 190 -34.35 -23.68 -34.99
N GLN A 191 -35.08 -22.62 -34.63
CA GLN A 191 -36.54 -22.65 -34.51
C GLN A 191 -37.20 -22.92 -35.87
N GLU A 192 -36.76 -22.23 -36.92
CA GLU A 192 -37.21 -22.46 -38.31
C GLU A 192 -36.91 -23.90 -38.76
N GLY A 193 -35.70 -24.39 -38.46
CA GLY A 193 -35.30 -25.77 -38.77
C GLY A 193 -36.18 -26.81 -38.08
N LEU A 194 -36.53 -26.61 -36.81
CA LEU A 194 -37.45 -27.49 -36.08
C LEU A 194 -38.86 -27.52 -36.70
N VAL A 195 -39.36 -26.37 -37.15
CA VAL A 195 -40.67 -26.28 -37.85
C VAL A 195 -40.65 -27.07 -39.17
N GLU A 196 -39.57 -26.97 -39.95
CA GLU A 196 -39.47 -27.73 -41.21
C GLU A 196 -39.32 -29.25 -40.95
N ILE A 197 -38.63 -29.64 -39.87
CA ILE A 197 -38.54 -31.05 -39.44
C ILE A 197 -39.92 -31.59 -39.03
N GLU A 198 -40.72 -30.82 -38.28
CA GLU A 198 -42.08 -31.23 -37.92
C GLU A 198 -42.94 -31.48 -39.18
N LYS A 199 -42.82 -30.59 -40.17
CA LYS A 199 -43.49 -30.73 -41.46
C LYS A 199 -43.02 -31.96 -42.24
N LEU A 200 -41.71 -32.23 -42.28
CA LEU A 200 -41.15 -33.44 -42.89
C LEU A 200 -41.63 -34.72 -42.20
N THR A 201 -41.77 -34.71 -40.87
CA THR A 201 -42.33 -35.83 -40.11
C THR A 201 -43.77 -36.11 -40.54
N LYS A 202 -44.62 -35.07 -40.65
CA LYS A 202 -46.01 -35.21 -41.14
C LYS A 202 -46.06 -35.74 -42.58
N ILE A 203 -45.25 -35.19 -43.49
CA ILE A 203 -45.18 -35.65 -44.89
C ILE A 203 -44.74 -37.12 -44.96
N ASN A 204 -43.76 -37.54 -44.15
CA ASN A 204 -43.33 -38.93 -44.08
C ASN A 204 -44.45 -39.85 -43.58
N GLU A 205 -45.23 -39.42 -42.59
CA GLU A 205 -46.36 -40.18 -42.07
C GLU A 205 -47.47 -40.34 -43.11
N GLU A 206 -47.81 -39.29 -43.84
CA GLU A 206 -48.73 -39.37 -44.98
C GLU A 206 -48.19 -40.30 -46.08
N ASN A 207 -46.91 -40.18 -46.43
CA ASN A 207 -46.25 -41.04 -47.41
C ASN A 207 -46.26 -42.52 -46.97
N ASN A 208 -46.11 -42.78 -45.67
CA ASN A 208 -46.22 -44.11 -45.08
C ASN A 208 -47.61 -44.73 -45.32
N ILE A 209 -48.67 -43.94 -45.15
CA ILE A 209 -50.05 -44.37 -45.38
C ILE A 209 -50.27 -44.67 -46.86
N VAL A 210 -49.90 -43.74 -47.75
CA VAL A 210 -50.08 -43.88 -49.20
C VAL A 210 -49.35 -45.11 -49.74
N ASN A 211 -48.09 -45.32 -49.36
CA ASN A 211 -47.31 -46.48 -49.82
C ASN A 211 -47.92 -47.81 -49.34
N LYS A 212 -48.47 -47.85 -48.12
CA LYS A 212 -49.18 -49.04 -47.63
C LYS A 212 -50.40 -49.33 -48.49
N THR A 213 -51.20 -48.31 -48.80
CA THR A 213 -52.34 -48.44 -49.71
C THR A 213 -51.94 -48.95 -51.09
N VAL A 214 -50.87 -48.40 -51.68
CA VAL A 214 -50.35 -48.85 -52.99
C VAL A 214 -49.88 -50.31 -52.92
N SER A 215 -49.16 -50.69 -51.87
CA SER A 215 -48.74 -52.08 -51.65
C SER A 215 -49.93 -53.03 -51.56
N ASP A 216 -50.99 -52.65 -50.84
CA ASP A 216 -52.21 -53.46 -50.72
C ASP A 216 -52.93 -53.61 -52.07
N ILE A 217 -52.97 -52.55 -52.89
CA ILE A 217 -53.54 -52.58 -54.24
C ILE A 217 -52.75 -53.55 -55.12
N ILE A 218 -51.42 -53.46 -55.13
CA ILE A 218 -50.54 -54.33 -55.93
C ILE A 218 -50.74 -55.80 -55.55
N THR A 219 -50.81 -56.11 -54.25
CA THR A 219 -51.08 -57.46 -53.75
C THR A 219 -52.43 -57.99 -54.25
N LYS A 220 -53.49 -57.18 -54.15
CA LYS A 220 -54.83 -57.54 -54.67
C LYS A 220 -54.84 -57.72 -56.19
N THR A 221 -54.08 -56.91 -56.93
CA THR A 221 -53.91 -57.07 -58.38
C THR A 221 -53.22 -58.38 -58.73
N ASN A 222 -52.17 -58.75 -57.98
CA ASN A 222 -51.48 -60.04 -58.16
C ASN A 222 -52.42 -61.23 -57.90
N GLU A 223 -53.17 -61.19 -56.79
CA GLU A 223 -54.20 -62.21 -56.47
C GLU A 223 -55.27 -62.31 -57.56
N SER A 224 -55.71 -61.17 -58.09
CA SER A 224 -56.69 -61.12 -59.18
C SER A 224 -56.13 -61.74 -60.46
N ALA A 225 -54.86 -61.44 -60.81
CA ALA A 225 -54.19 -62.07 -61.94
C ALA A 225 -54.05 -63.59 -61.76
N GLN A 226 -53.76 -64.09 -60.55
CA GLN A 226 -53.76 -65.53 -60.25
C GLN A 226 -55.13 -66.18 -60.47
N LYS A 227 -56.22 -65.55 -59.99
CA LYS A 227 -57.59 -66.04 -60.23
C LYS A 227 -57.95 -66.07 -61.71
N ILE A 228 -57.56 -65.05 -62.49
CA ILE A 228 -57.79 -65.03 -63.95
C ILE A 228 -56.99 -66.14 -64.63
N ASN A 229 -55.75 -66.42 -64.20
CA ASN A 229 -54.95 -67.51 -64.74
C ASN A 229 -55.62 -68.87 -64.49
N GLN A 230 -56.12 -69.11 -63.27
CA GLN A 230 -56.86 -70.31 -62.92
C GLN A 230 -58.13 -70.48 -63.76
N ALA A 231 -58.93 -69.41 -63.90
CA ALA A 231 -60.11 -69.41 -64.76
C ALA A 231 -59.76 -69.68 -66.23
N SER A 232 -58.67 -69.10 -66.73
CA SER A 232 -58.18 -69.33 -68.10
C SER A 232 -57.74 -70.79 -68.30
N ASN A 233 -57.08 -71.41 -67.32
CA ASN A 233 -56.75 -72.84 -67.42
C ASN A 233 -58.01 -73.72 -67.47
N ILE A 234 -59.04 -73.41 -66.67
CA ILE A 234 -60.33 -74.12 -66.71
C ILE A 234 -61.00 -73.97 -68.08
N ILE A 235 -61.07 -72.75 -68.62
CA ILE A 235 -61.67 -72.49 -69.94
C ILE A 235 -60.89 -73.22 -71.04
N THR A 236 -59.56 -73.26 -70.96
CA THR A 236 -58.72 -74.02 -71.90
C THR A 236 -59.06 -75.51 -71.84
N SER A 237 -59.16 -76.10 -70.64
CA SER A 237 -59.55 -77.50 -70.47
C SER A 237 -60.97 -77.79 -70.98
N ILE A 238 -61.93 -76.88 -70.77
CA ILE A 238 -63.28 -77.00 -71.33
C ILE A 238 -63.24 -76.93 -72.85
N ALA A 239 -62.45 -76.01 -73.42
CA ALA A 239 -62.29 -75.89 -74.87
C ALA A 239 -61.66 -77.15 -75.48
N GLU A 240 -60.64 -77.73 -74.85
CA GLU A 240 -60.03 -79.00 -75.27
C GLU A 240 -61.01 -80.18 -75.18
N GLN A 241 -61.78 -80.29 -74.10
CA GLN A 241 -62.83 -81.30 -73.96
C GLN A 241 -63.93 -81.12 -75.00
N THR A 242 -64.36 -79.88 -75.25
CA THR A 242 -65.37 -79.54 -76.26
C THR A 242 -64.86 -79.86 -77.66
N ASN A 243 -63.58 -79.60 -77.95
CA ASN A 243 -62.93 -79.95 -79.21
C ASN A 243 -62.90 -81.48 -79.42
N LEU A 244 -62.56 -82.25 -78.38
CA LEU A 244 -62.59 -83.72 -78.40
C LEU A 244 -64.01 -84.28 -78.57
N LEU A 245 -64.99 -83.72 -77.87
CA LEU A 245 -66.41 -84.09 -78.00
C LEU A 245 -66.93 -83.79 -79.41
N ALA A 246 -66.61 -82.61 -79.94
CA ALA A 246 -66.97 -82.18 -81.29
C ALA A 246 -66.29 -83.05 -82.35
N LEU A 247 -65.03 -83.43 -82.15
CA LEU A 247 -64.31 -84.36 -83.03
C LEU A 247 -64.97 -85.74 -83.03
N ASN A 248 -65.29 -86.29 -81.86
CA ASN A 248 -65.98 -87.58 -81.75
C ASN A 248 -67.38 -87.52 -82.39
N ALA A 249 -68.11 -86.41 -82.22
CA ALA A 249 -69.40 -86.19 -82.86
C ALA A 249 -69.28 -86.06 -84.39
N ALA A 250 -68.25 -85.37 -84.89
CA ALA A 250 -67.97 -85.26 -86.32
C ALA A 250 -67.61 -86.62 -86.95
N ILE A 251 -66.85 -87.45 -86.24
CA ILE A 251 -66.51 -88.82 -86.65
C ILE A 251 -67.77 -89.69 -86.72
N GLU A 252 -68.63 -89.67 -85.69
CA GLU A 252 -69.84 -90.50 -85.67
C GLU A 252 -70.90 -90.00 -86.66
N ALA A 253 -70.98 -88.69 -86.90
CA ALA A 253 -71.81 -88.10 -87.94
C ALA A 253 -71.32 -88.48 -89.35
N ALA A 254 -70.00 -88.59 -89.58
CA ALA A 254 -69.44 -89.11 -90.83
C ALA A 254 -69.73 -90.62 -91.00
N ARG A 255 -69.82 -91.36 -89.89
CA ARG A 255 -70.14 -92.79 -89.86
C ARG A 255 -71.61 -93.10 -90.18
N ALA A 256 -72.53 -92.18 -89.85
CA ALA A 256 -73.97 -92.27 -90.13
C ALA A 256 -74.36 -91.92 -91.59
N GLY A 257 -73.39 -91.64 -92.47
CA GLY A 257 -73.61 -91.44 -93.91
C GLY A 257 -74.48 -90.22 -94.25
N GLU A 258 -75.37 -90.35 -95.25
CA GLU A 258 -76.22 -89.24 -95.73
C GLU A 258 -77.11 -88.61 -94.66
N THR A 259 -77.59 -89.39 -93.68
CA THR A 259 -78.42 -88.94 -92.55
C THR A 259 -77.67 -88.08 -91.52
N GLY A 260 -76.34 -88.15 -91.48
CA GLY A 260 -75.48 -87.44 -90.52
C GLY A 260 -74.92 -86.10 -91.00
N LYS A 261 -75.10 -85.74 -92.28
CA LYS A 261 -74.47 -84.54 -92.90
C LYS A 261 -74.77 -83.23 -92.15
N GLY A 262 -76.01 -83.01 -91.70
CA GLY A 262 -76.38 -81.81 -90.94
C GLY A 262 -75.71 -81.73 -89.57
N PHE A 263 -75.59 -82.87 -88.88
CA PHE A 263 -74.88 -82.97 -87.60
C PHE A 263 -73.37 -82.81 -87.75
N ALA A 264 -72.78 -83.30 -88.86
CA ALA A 264 -71.35 -83.14 -89.13
C ALA A 264 -70.95 -81.66 -89.30
N VAL A 265 -71.78 -80.85 -89.97
CA VAL A 265 -71.53 -79.40 -90.13
C VAL A 265 -71.57 -78.69 -88.77
N VAL A 266 -72.55 -79.00 -87.92
CA VAL A 266 -72.65 -78.41 -86.58
C VAL A 266 -71.49 -78.85 -85.69
N ALA A 267 -71.10 -80.13 -85.74
CA ALA A 267 -69.95 -80.64 -84.99
C ALA A 267 -68.63 -79.98 -85.42
N GLU A 268 -68.41 -79.77 -86.73
CA GLU A 268 -67.22 -79.06 -87.23
C GLU A 268 -67.21 -77.58 -86.84
N GLU A 269 -68.37 -76.92 -86.79
CA GLU A 269 -68.47 -75.52 -86.33
C GLU A 269 -68.21 -75.40 -84.82
N ILE A 270 -68.70 -76.34 -84.01
CA ILE A 270 -68.38 -76.44 -82.57
C ILE A 270 -66.88 -76.70 -82.37
N ARG A 271 -66.28 -77.57 -83.21
CA ARG A 271 -64.83 -77.85 -83.20
C ARG A 271 -64.02 -76.58 -83.44
N LYS A 272 -64.38 -75.80 -84.47
CA LYS A 272 -63.73 -74.51 -84.76
C LYS A 272 -63.91 -73.50 -83.63
N LEU A 273 -65.11 -73.37 -83.05
CA LEU A 273 -65.36 -72.49 -81.89
C LEU A 273 -64.52 -72.92 -80.68
N ALA A 274 -64.36 -74.22 -80.45
CA ALA A 274 -63.53 -74.76 -79.38
C ALA A 274 -62.04 -74.48 -79.62
N GLU A 275 -61.51 -74.66 -80.83
CA GLU A 275 -60.14 -74.29 -81.20
C GLU A 275 -59.89 -72.77 -81.06
N GLN A 276 -60.84 -71.94 -81.49
CA GLN A 276 -60.76 -70.48 -81.36
C GLN A 276 -60.83 -70.03 -79.89
N SER A 277 -61.63 -70.70 -79.07
CA SER A 277 -61.70 -70.47 -77.62
C SER A 277 -60.39 -70.86 -76.92
N ALA A 278 -59.79 -72.00 -77.29
CA ALA A 278 -58.48 -72.41 -76.79
C ALA A 278 -57.37 -71.42 -77.19
N ALA A 279 -57.37 -70.96 -78.45
CA ALA A 279 -56.42 -69.96 -78.93
C ALA A 279 -56.57 -68.60 -78.20
N SER A 280 -57.81 -68.14 -77.99
CA SER A 280 -58.10 -66.90 -77.26
C SER A 280 -57.68 -67.01 -75.79
N THR A 281 -57.95 -68.14 -75.17
CA THR A 281 -57.58 -68.40 -73.77
C THR A 281 -56.07 -68.51 -73.59
N LYS A 282 -55.35 -69.04 -74.59
CA LYS A 282 -53.88 -69.02 -74.62
C LYS A 282 -53.32 -67.59 -74.70
N ALA A 283 -53.92 -66.70 -75.49
CA ALA A 283 -53.54 -65.30 -75.54
C ALA A 283 -53.81 -64.57 -74.20
N ILE A 284 -54.97 -64.83 -73.58
CA ILE A 284 -55.28 -64.33 -72.22
C ILE A 284 -54.24 -64.83 -71.22
N LYS A 285 -53.87 -66.12 -71.27
CA LYS A 285 -52.85 -66.69 -70.38
C LYS A 285 -51.51 -65.97 -70.49
N GLN A 286 -51.04 -65.66 -71.70
CA GLN A 286 -49.80 -64.89 -71.91
C GLN A 286 -49.87 -63.49 -71.29
N ILE A 287 -50.99 -62.77 -71.48
CA ILE A 287 -51.20 -61.43 -70.88
C ILE A 287 -51.22 -61.53 -69.35
N VAL A 288 -51.86 -62.57 -68.80
CA VAL A 288 -51.95 -62.77 -67.35
C VAL A 288 -50.60 -63.17 -66.74
N GLU A 289 -49.81 -64.00 -67.43
CA GLU A 289 -48.44 -64.32 -67.03
C GLU A 289 -47.56 -63.06 -67.00
N GLU A 290 -47.66 -62.20 -68.03
CA GLU A 290 -46.99 -60.91 -68.04
C GLU A 290 -47.46 -59.99 -66.88
N LEU A 291 -48.77 -59.92 -66.63
CA LEU A 291 -49.33 -59.17 -65.50
C LEU A 291 -48.82 -59.69 -64.15
N GLN A 292 -48.69 -61.00 -63.97
CA GLN A 292 -48.13 -61.60 -62.75
C GLN A 292 -46.66 -61.23 -62.55
N VAL A 293 -45.84 -61.32 -63.61
CA VAL A 293 -44.43 -60.90 -63.54
C VAL A 293 -44.33 -59.41 -63.17
N ASN A 294 -45.12 -58.55 -63.82
CA ASN A 294 -45.15 -57.12 -63.52
C ASN A 294 -45.63 -56.83 -62.10
N ALA A 295 -46.66 -57.53 -61.61
CA ALA A 295 -47.13 -57.40 -60.23
C ALA A 295 -46.07 -57.86 -59.22
N GLN A 296 -45.38 -58.97 -59.48
CA GLN A 296 -44.31 -59.46 -58.62
C GLN A 296 -43.11 -58.49 -58.57
N ASN A 297 -42.75 -57.89 -59.71
CA ASN A 297 -41.74 -56.84 -59.77
C ASN A 297 -42.18 -55.61 -58.96
N ALA A 298 -43.45 -55.21 -59.04
CA ALA A 298 -44.00 -54.12 -58.26
C ALA A 298 -44.00 -54.41 -56.75
N VAL A 299 -44.28 -55.66 -56.32
CA VAL A 299 -44.15 -56.09 -54.92
C VAL A 299 -42.71 -55.94 -54.42
N THR A 300 -41.72 -56.43 -55.20
CA THR A 300 -40.30 -56.28 -54.84
C THR A 300 -39.89 -54.81 -54.76
N ALA A 301 -40.34 -53.98 -55.70
CA ALA A 301 -40.10 -52.54 -55.66
C ALA A 301 -40.72 -51.89 -54.42
N MET A 302 -41.95 -52.26 -54.04
CA MET A 302 -42.60 -51.75 -52.83
C MET A 302 -41.91 -52.19 -51.54
N ALA A 303 -41.39 -53.42 -51.48
CA ALA A 303 -40.58 -53.87 -50.35
C ALA A 303 -39.32 -53.01 -50.19
N LYS A 304 -38.63 -52.70 -51.31
CA LYS A 304 -37.48 -51.80 -51.31
C LYS A 304 -37.84 -50.38 -50.88
N THR A 305 -38.94 -49.82 -51.42
CA THR A 305 -39.46 -48.49 -51.02
C THR A 305 -39.77 -48.45 -49.52
N SER A 306 -40.39 -49.49 -48.97
CA SER A 306 -40.71 -49.58 -47.54
C SER A 306 -39.46 -49.54 -46.66
N ALA A 307 -38.38 -50.23 -47.08
CA ALA A 307 -37.09 -50.20 -46.38
C ALA A 307 -36.45 -48.81 -46.40
N ILE A 308 -36.36 -48.17 -47.58
CA ILE A 308 -35.80 -46.82 -47.75
C ILE A 308 -36.56 -45.81 -46.88
N ARG A 309 -37.89 -45.89 -46.88
CA ARG A 309 -38.77 -45.02 -46.10
C ARG A 309 -38.60 -45.19 -44.57
N LYS A 310 -38.37 -46.43 -44.10
CA LYS A 310 -38.06 -46.68 -42.68
C LYS A 310 -36.75 -46.00 -42.29
N GLU A 311 -35.74 -46.10 -43.14
CA GLU A 311 -34.47 -45.40 -42.96
C GLU A 311 -34.67 -43.87 -42.97
N GLN A 312 -35.43 -43.34 -43.93
CA GLN A 312 -35.75 -41.91 -44.04
C GLN A 312 -36.46 -41.38 -42.78
N THR A 313 -37.45 -42.10 -42.26
CA THR A 313 -38.16 -41.74 -41.02
C THR A 313 -37.19 -41.69 -39.84
N GLY A 314 -36.30 -42.68 -39.72
CA GLY A 314 -35.26 -42.69 -38.70
C GLY A 314 -34.26 -41.54 -38.83
N SER A 315 -33.89 -41.18 -40.06
CA SER A 315 -32.99 -40.05 -40.33
C SER A 315 -33.61 -38.70 -39.98
N VAL A 316 -34.90 -38.49 -40.26
CA VAL A 316 -35.62 -37.27 -39.84
C VAL A 316 -35.69 -37.16 -38.32
N ALA A 317 -36.02 -38.26 -37.62
CA ALA A 317 -36.03 -38.28 -36.15
C ALA A 317 -34.66 -37.96 -35.53
N LYS A 318 -33.57 -38.49 -36.11
CA LYS A 318 -32.20 -38.13 -35.68
C LYS A 318 -31.89 -36.65 -35.93
N CYS A 319 -32.38 -36.08 -37.02
CA CYS A 319 -32.22 -34.66 -37.32
C CYS A 319 -32.94 -33.80 -36.28
N GLU A 320 -34.17 -34.16 -35.92
CA GLU A 320 -34.94 -33.52 -34.84
C GLU A 320 -34.17 -33.54 -33.51
N GLU A 321 -33.61 -34.68 -33.13
CA GLU A 321 -32.79 -34.82 -31.92
C GLU A 321 -31.59 -33.87 -31.96
N LYS A 322 -30.91 -33.75 -33.11
CA LYS A 322 -29.75 -32.87 -33.28
C LYS A 322 -30.12 -31.40 -33.19
N TYR A 323 -31.22 -30.96 -33.81
CA TYR A 323 -31.72 -29.59 -33.67
C TYR A 323 -32.08 -29.26 -32.21
N ASN A 324 -32.71 -30.19 -31.49
CA ASN A 324 -33.00 -30.01 -30.07
C ASN A 324 -31.72 -29.91 -29.21
N GLN A 325 -30.68 -30.70 -29.51
CA GLN A 325 -29.38 -30.60 -28.86
C GLN A 325 -28.73 -29.23 -29.12
N ILE A 326 -28.78 -28.73 -30.35
CA ILE A 326 -28.29 -27.39 -30.71
C ILE A 326 -29.08 -26.32 -29.95
N ASN A 327 -30.41 -26.40 -29.90
CA ASN A 327 -31.26 -25.46 -29.16
C ASN A 327 -30.87 -25.39 -27.68
N LYS A 328 -30.62 -26.54 -27.04
CA LYS A 328 -30.16 -26.60 -25.65
C LYS A 328 -28.77 -25.96 -25.47
N ALA A 329 -27.83 -26.24 -26.38
CA ALA A 329 -26.51 -25.64 -26.34
C ALA A 329 -26.57 -24.11 -26.49
N ILE A 330 -27.41 -23.64 -27.40
CA ILE A 330 -27.64 -22.21 -27.65
C ILE A 330 -28.21 -21.49 -26.43
N ARG A 331 -29.16 -22.09 -25.71
CA ARG A 331 -29.63 -21.55 -24.43
C ARG A 331 -28.52 -21.46 -23.38
N GLY A 332 -27.61 -22.44 -23.35
CA GLY A 332 -26.42 -22.39 -22.52
C GLY A 332 -25.51 -21.20 -22.88
N CYS A 333 -25.30 -20.95 -24.18
CA CYS A 333 -24.57 -19.77 -24.64
C CYS A 333 -25.24 -18.46 -24.24
N GLN A 334 -26.58 -18.35 -24.32
CA GLN A 334 -27.31 -17.16 -23.87
C GLN A 334 -27.07 -16.86 -22.40
N GLN A 335 -27.13 -17.88 -21.54
CA GLN A 335 -26.84 -17.73 -20.12
C GLN A 335 -25.39 -17.28 -19.87
N ALA A 336 -24.42 -17.92 -20.53
CA ALA A 336 -23.01 -17.57 -20.38
C ALA A 336 -22.72 -16.12 -20.79
N VAL A 337 -23.36 -15.61 -21.86
CA VAL A 337 -23.23 -14.21 -22.28
C VAL A 337 -23.86 -13.25 -21.28
N ALA A 338 -25.01 -13.60 -20.69
CA ALA A 338 -25.61 -12.81 -19.63
C ALA A 338 -24.71 -12.69 -18.39
N GLU A 339 -24.08 -13.80 -17.99
CA GLU A 339 -23.09 -13.83 -16.91
C GLU A 339 -21.85 -12.99 -17.25
N LEU A 340 -21.33 -13.07 -18.49
CA LEU A 340 -20.21 -12.24 -18.95
C LEU A 340 -20.53 -10.73 -18.88
N ASN A 341 -21.73 -10.32 -19.27
CA ASN A 341 -22.16 -8.93 -19.15
C ASN A 341 -22.25 -8.47 -17.68
N SER A 342 -22.73 -9.33 -16.77
CA SER A 342 -22.73 -9.03 -15.33
C SER A 342 -21.32 -8.83 -14.80
N LEU A 343 -20.40 -9.75 -15.11
CA LEU A 343 -19.00 -9.67 -14.72
C LEU A 343 -18.31 -8.43 -15.32
N GLY A 344 -18.65 -8.08 -16.56
CA GLY A 344 -18.20 -6.84 -17.21
C GLY A 344 -18.55 -5.59 -16.39
N ASN A 345 -19.79 -5.48 -15.94
CA ASN A 345 -20.22 -4.36 -15.10
C ASN A 345 -19.53 -4.34 -13.73
N GLU A 346 -19.35 -5.51 -13.09
CA GLU A 346 -18.59 -5.61 -11.84
C GLU A 346 -17.12 -5.17 -12.02
N MET A 347 -16.50 -5.50 -13.16
CA MET A 347 -15.16 -5.04 -13.49
C MET A 347 -15.08 -3.52 -13.67
N VAL A 348 -16.12 -2.88 -14.23
CA VAL A 348 -16.21 -1.41 -14.32
C VAL A 348 -16.21 -0.78 -12.93
N GLU A 349 -17.02 -1.31 -12.00
CA GLU A 349 -17.06 -0.84 -10.61
C GLU A 349 -15.70 -1.00 -9.92
N MET A 350 -15.08 -2.18 -10.03
CA MET A 350 -13.73 -2.40 -9.47
C MET A 350 -12.68 -1.46 -10.06
N LYS A 351 -12.73 -1.21 -11.38
CA LYS A 351 -11.86 -0.24 -12.05
C LYS A 351 -12.07 1.18 -11.52
N ASN A 352 -13.31 1.58 -11.22
CA ASN A 352 -13.59 2.90 -10.63
C ASN A 352 -13.01 3.01 -9.22
N VAL A 353 -13.14 1.97 -8.40
CA VAL A 353 -12.53 1.93 -7.06
C VAL A 353 -11.00 2.05 -7.13
N ILE A 354 -10.37 1.37 -8.09
CA ILE A 354 -8.91 1.49 -8.31
C ILE A 354 -8.54 2.93 -8.68
N LEU A 355 -9.29 3.59 -9.57
CA LEU A 355 -9.01 4.99 -9.95
C LEU A 355 -9.12 5.92 -8.75
N SER A 356 -10.17 5.81 -7.93
CA SER A 356 -10.29 6.62 -6.71
C SER A 356 -9.18 6.35 -5.70
N ALA A 357 -8.71 5.11 -5.59
CA ALA A 357 -7.55 4.79 -4.75
C ALA A 357 -6.26 5.44 -5.28
N MET A 358 -6.06 5.49 -6.60
CA MET A 358 -4.92 6.19 -7.20
C MET A 358 -5.00 7.71 -6.96
N GLU A 359 -6.17 8.32 -7.06
CA GLU A 359 -6.36 9.74 -6.70
C GLU A 359 -5.95 10.02 -5.25
N GLY A 360 -6.36 9.15 -4.32
CA GLY A 360 -5.94 9.21 -2.91
C GLY A 360 -4.43 9.07 -2.72
N LEU A 361 -3.79 8.14 -3.43
CA LEU A 361 -2.34 7.96 -3.38
C LEU A 361 -1.57 9.16 -3.96
N SER A 362 -2.12 9.82 -4.97
CA SER A 362 -1.54 11.05 -5.53
C SER A 362 -1.58 12.18 -4.51
N ALA A 363 -2.70 12.36 -3.81
CA ALA A 363 -2.82 13.36 -2.75
C ALA A 363 -1.82 13.11 -1.60
N ILE A 364 -1.63 11.83 -1.21
CA ILE A 364 -0.64 11.47 -0.18
C ILE A 364 0.79 11.75 -0.66
N ALA A 365 1.11 11.49 -1.93
CA ALA A 365 2.43 11.77 -2.47
C ALA A 365 2.72 13.29 -2.47
N GLU A 366 1.74 14.12 -2.83
CA GLU A 366 1.82 15.58 -2.75
C GLU A 366 1.98 16.08 -1.31
N GLU A 367 1.20 15.54 -0.37
CA GLU A 367 1.28 15.89 1.05
C GLU A 367 2.65 15.54 1.64
N ASN A 368 3.17 14.34 1.33
CA ASN A 368 4.52 13.93 1.74
C ASN A 368 5.60 14.83 1.14
N SER A 369 5.46 15.25 -0.12
CA SER A 369 6.40 16.19 -0.74
C SER A 369 6.37 17.56 -0.06
N ALA A 370 5.19 18.09 0.27
CA ALA A 370 5.06 19.34 1.01
C ALA A 370 5.62 19.25 2.43
N ALA A 371 5.29 18.18 3.16
CA ALA A 371 5.77 17.94 4.52
C ALA A 371 7.29 17.78 4.58
N THR A 372 7.89 17.06 3.62
CA THR A 372 9.35 16.92 3.55
C THR A 372 10.04 18.25 3.26
N GLN A 373 9.48 19.12 2.42
CA GLN A 373 10.01 20.48 2.21
C GLN A 373 9.95 21.34 3.49
N GLU A 374 8.84 21.27 4.23
CA GLU A 374 8.67 21.99 5.49
C GLU A 374 9.67 21.50 6.55
N VAL A 375 9.75 20.18 6.77
CA VAL A 375 10.69 19.60 7.73
C VAL A 375 12.13 19.92 7.34
N ASN A 376 12.50 19.86 6.06
CA ASN A 376 13.86 20.22 5.62
C ASN A 376 14.21 21.69 5.94
N SER A 377 13.23 22.59 5.80
CA SER A 377 13.39 24.00 6.18
C SER A 377 13.63 24.15 7.70
N ILE A 378 12.83 23.45 8.51
CA ILE A 378 12.96 23.45 9.97
C ILE A 378 14.31 22.88 10.40
N THR A 379 14.74 21.76 9.81
CA THR A 379 16.03 21.13 10.08
C THR A 379 17.19 22.07 9.77
N THR A 380 17.12 22.82 8.67
CA THR A 380 18.12 23.83 8.32
C THR A 380 18.16 24.96 9.34
N GLN A 381 17.01 25.46 9.80
CA GLN A 381 16.93 26.48 10.84
C GLN A 381 17.47 25.98 12.19
N GLN A 382 17.16 24.74 12.55
CA GLN A 382 17.61 24.13 13.79
C GLN A 382 19.13 23.91 13.80
N ALA A 383 19.71 23.51 12.67
CA ALA A 383 21.16 23.41 12.50
C ALA A 383 21.85 24.77 12.72
N ALA A 384 21.29 25.86 12.19
CA ALA A 384 21.80 27.21 12.40
C ALA A 384 21.70 27.66 13.88
N ALA A 385 20.58 27.34 14.54
CA ALA A 385 20.39 27.65 15.96
C ALA A 385 21.41 26.91 16.84
N ILE A 386 21.64 25.62 16.58
CA ILE A 386 22.64 24.82 17.31
C ILE A 386 24.06 25.33 17.07
N ARG A 387 24.39 25.76 15.84
CA ARG A 387 25.68 26.40 15.57
C ARG A 387 25.89 27.66 16.43
N THR A 388 24.86 28.50 16.51
CA THR A 388 24.90 29.71 17.35
C THR A 388 25.03 29.36 18.84
N LEU A 389 24.37 28.29 19.29
CA LEU A 389 24.47 27.79 20.66
C LEU A 389 25.90 27.31 20.98
N SER A 390 26.54 26.59 20.06
CA SER A 390 27.93 26.16 20.21
C SER A 390 28.89 27.34 20.31
N GLU A 391 28.72 28.38 19.47
CA GLU A 391 29.51 29.61 19.55
C GLU A 391 29.31 30.35 20.89
N ALA A 392 28.07 30.44 21.38
CA ALA A 392 27.77 31.03 22.68
C ALA A 392 28.40 30.22 23.83
N ASN A 393 28.42 28.90 23.72
CA ASN A 393 28.99 28.01 24.72
C ASN A 393 30.53 28.08 24.78
N GLU A 394 31.18 28.28 23.63
CA GLU A 394 32.62 28.54 23.57
C GLU A 394 32.97 29.84 24.33
N ASN A 395 32.15 30.88 24.17
CA ASN A 395 32.31 32.12 24.92
C ASN A 395 32.11 31.94 26.44
N LEU A 396 31.15 31.11 26.88
CA LEU A 396 30.97 30.78 28.31
C LEU A 396 32.15 30.01 28.88
N THR A 397 32.70 29.09 28.09
CA THR A 397 33.90 28.33 28.45
C THR A 397 35.10 29.27 28.62
N GLN A 398 35.29 30.21 27.70
CA GLN A 398 36.34 31.22 27.80
C GLN A 398 36.13 32.11 29.04
N LEU A 399 34.91 32.57 29.30
CA LEU A 399 34.59 33.39 30.47
C LEU A 399 34.88 32.66 31.78
N ALA A 400 34.56 31.36 31.87
CA ALA A 400 34.86 30.54 33.03
C ALA A 400 36.38 30.41 33.24
N GLN A 401 37.16 30.23 32.17
CA GLN A 401 38.62 30.18 32.22
C GLN A 401 39.21 31.52 32.66
N ASP A 402 38.70 32.64 32.16
CA ASP A 402 39.14 33.99 32.53
C ASP A 402 38.84 34.30 34.01
N LEU A 403 37.65 33.91 34.49
CA LEU A 403 37.29 34.01 35.91
C LEU A 403 38.22 33.16 36.79
N HIS A 404 38.50 31.92 36.39
CA HIS A 404 39.42 31.05 37.11
C HIS A 404 40.83 31.63 37.16
N SER A 405 41.34 32.15 36.04
CA SER A 405 42.63 32.84 35.95
C SER A 405 42.68 34.07 36.87
N THR A 406 41.61 34.85 36.93
CA THR A 406 41.49 36.02 37.82
C THR A 406 41.50 35.62 39.29
N VAL A 407 40.80 34.54 39.66
CA VAL A 407 40.83 33.97 41.02
C VAL A 407 42.23 33.53 41.40
N LEU A 408 42.99 32.90 40.50
CA LEU A 408 44.36 32.44 40.75
C LEU A 408 45.36 33.57 41.06
N MET A 409 45.06 34.82 40.69
CA MET A 409 45.86 35.98 41.09
C MET A 409 45.80 36.25 42.60
N PHE A 410 44.71 35.84 43.27
CA PHE A 410 44.59 35.95 44.72
C PHE A 410 45.36 34.82 45.40
N LYS A 411 46.31 35.19 46.27
CA LYS A 411 47.03 34.21 47.09
C LYS A 411 46.16 33.88 48.28
N MET A 412 45.33 32.84 48.13
CA MET A 412 44.41 32.34 49.15
C MET A 412 45.06 31.37 50.12
#